data_AF-A0A0C2GKJ4-F1
#
_entry.id   AF-A0A0C2GKJ4-F1
#
_cell.length_a   1.000
_cell.length_b   1.000
_cell.length_c   1.000
_cell.angle_alpha   90.00
_cell.angle_beta   90.00
_cell.angle_gamma   90.00
#
_symmetry.space_group_name_H-M   'P 1'
#
loop_
_entity.id
_entity.type
_entity.pdbx_description
1 polymer ?
#
loop_
_entity_poly.entity_id
_entity_poly.type
_entity_poly.pdbx_seq_one_letter_code
_entity_poly.pdbx_strand_id
1 'polypeptide(L)'
;MFDKFMFSLKALTPSFAQNYVLERKLNKRFDHGRFGLMPKHHVLAAHVTINDELPNRIISGTVVVKPNISSFTKEGVVFEDETEVPKVDTVIFATGFSFGFPLIEDGQLIPVKENRVDLYKYMYPAQLSPKNTLAVIGLIQPTGSIMPISEMQTRVFVAALTVS
;
A
#
# COMPACT_ATOMS: atom_id res chain seq x y z
N MET A 1 -1.74 -7.32 -18.99
CA MET A 1 -0.38 -7.66 -19.44
C MET A 1 0.35 -6.35 -19.70
N PHE A 2 1.22 -5.92 -18.77
CA PHE A 2 2.05 -4.74 -18.99
C PHE A 2 3.33 -5.23 -19.67
N ASP A 3 3.47 -4.99 -20.97
CA ASP A 3 4.64 -5.41 -21.73
C ASP A 3 5.90 -4.69 -21.24
N LYS A 4 7.07 -5.35 -21.39
CA LYS A 4 8.40 -4.74 -21.11
C LYS A 4 8.55 -3.37 -21.79
N PHE A 5 7.95 -3.21 -22.96
CA PHE A 5 7.87 -1.94 -23.69
C PHE A 5 7.23 -0.81 -22.88
N MET A 6 6.07 -1.07 -22.25
CA MET A 6 5.38 -0.06 -21.43
C MET A 6 6.18 0.29 -20.18
N PHE A 7 6.94 -0.65 -19.63
CA PHE A 7 7.85 -0.39 -18.51
C PHE A 7 9.01 0.52 -18.95
N SER A 8 9.65 0.24 -20.08
CA SER A 8 10.70 1.10 -20.64
C SER A 8 10.18 2.49 -20.98
N LEU A 9 8.97 2.60 -21.53
CA LEU A 9 8.35 3.89 -21.85
C LEU A 9 8.07 4.71 -20.58
N LYS A 10 7.59 4.07 -19.51
CA LYS A 10 7.43 4.71 -18.19
C LYS A 10 8.77 5.23 -17.66
N ALA A 11 9.85 4.48 -17.77
CA ALA A 11 11.16 4.92 -17.29
C ALA A 11 11.67 6.20 -17.97
N LEU A 12 11.25 6.45 -19.22
CA LEU A 12 11.64 7.65 -19.98
C LEU A 12 10.68 8.84 -19.81
N THR A 13 9.49 8.61 -19.23
CA THR A 13 8.45 9.65 -19.16
C THR A 13 8.48 10.35 -17.79
N PRO A 14 8.41 11.70 -17.72
CA PRO A 14 8.34 12.43 -16.46
C PRO A 14 7.13 12.02 -15.60
N SER A 15 7.29 12.06 -14.28
CA SER A 15 6.25 11.64 -13.30
C SER A 15 4.94 12.41 -13.43
N PHE A 16 4.98 13.72 -13.73
CA PHE A 16 3.77 14.54 -13.91
C PHE A 16 2.91 14.03 -15.08
N ALA A 17 3.54 13.66 -16.20
CA ALA A 17 2.85 13.16 -17.37
C ALA A 17 2.26 11.76 -17.11
N GLN A 18 2.99 10.91 -16.39
CA GLN A 18 2.49 9.60 -15.98
C GLN A 18 1.26 9.73 -15.08
N ASN A 19 1.32 10.59 -14.05
CA ASN A 19 0.21 10.85 -13.14
C ASN A 19 -1.00 11.39 -13.90
N TYR A 20 -0.81 12.40 -14.76
CA TYR A 20 -1.89 12.97 -15.56
C TYR A 20 -2.62 11.94 -16.44
N VAL A 21 -1.86 11.10 -17.15
CA VAL A 21 -2.43 10.05 -18.00
C VAL A 21 -3.18 9.01 -17.17
N LEU A 22 -2.62 8.62 -16.02
CA LEU A 22 -3.22 7.62 -15.14
C LEU A 22 -4.49 8.12 -14.46
N GLU A 23 -4.47 9.34 -13.91
CA GLU A 23 -5.62 10.02 -13.31
C GLU A 23 -6.77 10.16 -14.30
N ARG A 24 -6.47 10.55 -15.54
CA ARG A 24 -7.48 10.60 -16.62
C ARG A 24 -8.04 9.22 -16.94
N LYS A 25 -7.20 8.19 -17.01
CA LYS A 25 -7.65 6.82 -17.30
C LYS A 25 -8.54 6.27 -16.20
N LEU A 26 -8.21 6.53 -14.93
CA LEU A 26 -9.02 6.12 -13.77
C LEU A 26 -10.36 6.85 -13.75
N ASN A 27 -10.37 8.17 -13.89
CA ASN A 27 -11.59 8.97 -13.92
C ASN A 27 -12.49 8.66 -15.13
N LYS A 28 -11.93 8.16 -16.24
CA LYS A 28 -12.71 7.69 -17.39
C LYS A 28 -13.49 6.40 -17.09
N ARG A 29 -13.00 5.52 -16.19
CA ARG A 29 -13.72 4.30 -15.78
C ARG A 29 -14.92 4.65 -14.90
N PHE A 30 -14.71 5.54 -13.93
CA PHE A 30 -15.77 6.21 -13.18
C PHE A 30 -15.19 7.48 -12.53
N ASP A 31 -16.01 8.52 -12.40
CA ASP A 31 -15.60 9.82 -11.87
C ASP A 31 -15.38 9.72 -10.35
N HIS A 32 -14.13 9.74 -9.90
CA HIS A 32 -13.81 9.57 -8.48
C HIS A 32 -14.28 10.76 -7.63
N GLY A 33 -14.42 11.95 -8.23
CA GLY A 33 -14.95 13.13 -7.55
C GLY A 33 -16.43 12.97 -7.22
N ARG A 34 -17.23 12.53 -8.18
CA ARG A 34 -18.67 12.28 -7.99
C ARG A 34 -18.96 11.17 -6.97
N PHE A 35 -18.03 10.23 -6.79
CA PHE A 35 -18.17 9.11 -5.88
C PHE A 35 -17.56 9.40 -4.48
N GLY A 36 -17.02 10.60 -4.26
CA GLY A 36 -16.37 10.94 -2.98
C GLY A 36 -15.03 10.23 -2.75
N LEU A 37 -14.42 9.66 -3.80
CA LEU A 37 -13.18 8.88 -3.75
C LEU A 37 -11.96 9.64 -4.30
N MET A 38 -12.09 10.94 -4.58
CA MET A 38 -10.99 11.73 -5.14
C MET A 38 -9.86 11.90 -4.12
N PRO A 39 -8.65 11.40 -4.39
CA PRO A 39 -7.52 11.55 -3.48
C PRO A 39 -6.98 13.00 -3.46
N LYS A 40 -6.47 13.44 -2.31
CA LYS A 40 -5.72 14.72 -2.16
C LYS A 40 -4.26 14.65 -2.68
N HIS A 41 -3.86 13.51 -3.22
CA HIS A 41 -2.50 13.19 -3.66
C HIS A 41 -2.55 12.52 -5.03
N HIS A 42 -1.43 12.54 -5.75
CA HIS A 42 -1.33 11.87 -7.04
C HIS A 42 -1.46 10.35 -6.92
N VAL A 43 -2.00 9.72 -7.95
CA VAL A 43 -2.33 8.28 -7.94
C VAL A 43 -1.13 7.39 -7.62
N LEU A 44 0.07 7.74 -8.10
CA LEU A 44 1.28 6.94 -7.88
C LEU A 44 1.96 7.22 -6.52
N ALA A 45 1.45 8.15 -5.71
CA ALA A 45 2.00 8.45 -4.40
C ALA A 45 1.49 7.51 -3.29
N ALA A 46 0.50 6.66 -3.59
CA ALA A 46 0.00 5.64 -2.67
C ALA A 46 -0.38 4.35 -3.41
N HIS A 47 -0.58 3.27 -2.65
CA HIS A 47 -1.09 2.02 -3.19
C HIS A 47 -2.55 2.15 -3.64
N VAL A 48 -2.84 1.63 -4.83
CA VAL A 48 -4.18 1.67 -5.42
C VAL A 48 -5.05 0.56 -4.83
N THR A 49 -6.27 0.91 -4.43
CA THR A 49 -7.31 -0.06 -4.07
C THR A 49 -7.92 -0.69 -5.32
N ILE A 50 -8.02 -2.01 -5.35
CA ILE A 50 -8.65 -2.77 -6.42
C ILE A 50 -9.95 -3.36 -5.89
N ASN A 51 -11.08 -2.92 -6.44
CA ASN A 51 -12.40 -3.45 -6.08
C ASN A 51 -13.36 -3.26 -7.26
N ASP A 52 -13.98 -4.34 -7.74
CA ASP A 52 -14.92 -4.29 -8.87
C ASP A 52 -16.36 -3.96 -8.45
N GLU A 53 -16.73 -4.16 -7.18
CA GLU A 53 -18.09 -3.91 -6.68
C GLU A 53 -18.28 -2.51 -6.11
N LEU A 54 -17.22 -1.91 -5.55
CA LEU A 54 -17.31 -0.67 -4.78
C LEU A 54 -18.05 0.47 -5.52
N PRO A 55 -17.76 0.76 -6.81
CA PRO A 55 -18.50 1.80 -7.52
C PRO A 55 -20.01 1.49 -7.61
N ASN A 56 -20.38 0.24 -7.87
CA ASN A 56 -21.78 -0.17 -7.97
C ASN A 56 -22.50 -0.04 -6.63
N ARG A 57 -21.83 -0.39 -5.53
CA ARG A 57 -22.38 -0.29 -4.16
C ARG A 57 -22.60 1.16 -3.72
N ILE A 58 -21.74 2.08 -4.18
CA ILE A 58 -21.89 3.52 -3.95
C ILE A 58 -23.09 4.07 -4.73
N ILE A 59 -23.21 3.75 -6.03
CA ILE A 59 -24.33 4.21 -6.85
C ILE A 59 -25.67 3.68 -6.33
N SER A 60 -25.71 2.43 -5.87
CA SER A 60 -26.94 1.83 -5.33
C SER A 60 -27.30 2.33 -3.92
N GLY A 61 -26.47 3.19 -3.30
CA GLY A 61 -26.71 3.71 -1.96
C GLY A 61 -26.46 2.70 -0.83
N THR A 62 -25.96 1.50 -1.13
CA THR A 62 -25.65 0.48 -0.12
C THR A 62 -24.35 0.78 0.63
N VAL A 63 -23.47 1.60 0.04
CA VAL A 63 -22.26 2.14 0.66
C VAL A 63 -22.30 3.65 0.49
N VAL A 64 -22.14 4.38 1.60
CA VAL A 64 -22.04 5.85 1.59
C VAL A 64 -20.65 6.23 2.04
N VAL A 65 -19.92 6.96 1.19
CA VAL A 65 -18.59 7.47 1.52
C VAL A 65 -18.73 8.71 2.41
N LYS A 66 -17.98 8.73 3.51
CA LYS A 66 -17.92 9.83 4.47
C LYS A 66 -16.48 10.28 4.65
N PRO A 67 -16.22 11.53 5.06
CA PRO A 67 -14.88 11.96 5.45
C PRO A 67 -14.42 11.25 6.72
N ASN A 68 -13.26 11.63 7.24
CA ASN A 68 -12.71 11.00 8.43
C ASN A 68 -13.59 11.26 9.67
N ILE A 69 -13.48 10.38 10.66
CA ILE A 69 -14.24 10.46 11.90
C ILE A 69 -13.65 11.58 12.77
N SER A 70 -14.50 12.49 13.23
CA SER A 70 -14.14 13.52 14.21
C SER A 70 -14.28 12.99 15.64
N SER A 71 -15.42 12.39 15.97
CA SER A 71 -15.65 11.79 17.28
C SER A 71 -16.77 10.74 17.25
N PHE A 72 -16.78 9.88 18.27
CA PHE A 72 -17.87 8.92 18.51
C PHE A 72 -18.84 9.51 19.54
N THR A 73 -20.14 9.35 19.30
CA THR A 73 -21.18 9.63 20.30
C THR A 73 -21.60 8.32 20.96
N LYS A 74 -22.55 8.39 21.90
CA LYS A 74 -23.04 7.19 22.61
C LYS A 74 -23.62 6.14 21.66
N GLU A 75 -24.25 6.58 20.56
CA GLU A 75 -24.97 5.69 19.63
C GLU A 75 -24.63 5.99 18.16
N GLY A 76 -23.60 6.79 17.87
CA GLY A 76 -23.36 7.28 16.52
C GLY A 76 -21.94 7.81 16.30
N VAL A 77 -21.75 8.41 15.13
CA VAL A 77 -20.44 8.91 14.66
C VAL A 77 -20.61 10.31 14.07
N VAL A 78 -19.75 11.23 14.50
CA VAL A 78 -19.62 12.57 13.95
C VAL A 78 -18.39 12.61 13.04
N PHE A 79 -18.56 13.12 11.84
CA PHE A 79 -17.52 13.22 10.82
C PHE A 79 -16.90 14.62 10.76
N GLU A 80 -15.75 14.76 10.10
CA GLU A 80 -15.04 16.05 9.94
C GLU A 80 -15.83 17.12 9.17
N ASP A 81 -16.85 16.74 8.40
CA ASP A 81 -17.76 17.65 7.71
C ASP A 81 -18.98 18.06 8.56
N GLU A 82 -18.91 17.83 9.88
CA GLU A 82 -19.97 18.08 10.87
C GLU A 82 -21.23 17.23 10.67
N THR A 83 -21.22 16.28 9.72
CA THR A 83 -22.34 15.35 9.57
C THR A 83 -22.32 14.30 10.67
N GLU A 84 -23.52 13.90 11.12
CA GLU A 84 -23.68 12.85 12.12
C GLU A 84 -24.47 11.67 11.53
N VAL A 85 -24.03 10.45 11.84
CA VAL A 85 -24.80 9.22 11.58
C VAL A 85 -25.17 8.61 12.94
N PRO A 86 -26.46 8.65 13.32
CA PRO A 86 -26.94 8.00 14.53
C PRO A 86 -27.16 6.50 14.30
N LYS A 87 -27.28 5.74 15.40
CA LYS A 87 -27.58 4.31 15.44
C LYS A 87 -26.56 3.45 14.68
N VAL A 88 -25.28 3.65 14.98
CA VAL A 88 -24.20 2.82 14.42
C VAL A 88 -24.01 1.59 15.31
N ASP A 89 -24.41 0.42 14.83
CA ASP A 89 -24.35 -0.84 15.58
C ASP A 89 -22.94 -1.43 15.65
N THR A 90 -22.09 -1.17 14.65
CA THR A 90 -20.77 -1.80 14.53
C THR A 90 -19.78 -0.87 13.83
N VAL A 91 -18.57 -0.83 14.38
CA VAL A 91 -17.43 -0.11 13.80
C VAL A 91 -16.33 -1.13 13.49
N ILE A 92 -15.87 -1.14 12.23
CA ILE A 92 -14.80 -2.02 11.77
C ILE A 92 -13.58 -1.17 11.41
N PHE A 93 -12.49 -1.33 12.17
CA PHE A 93 -11.23 -0.65 11.88
C PHE A 93 -10.42 -1.42 10.84
N ALA A 94 -10.49 -0.98 9.59
CA ALA A 94 -9.67 -1.47 8.48
C ALA A 94 -8.40 -0.61 8.28
N THR A 95 -7.72 -0.24 9.37
CA THR A 95 -6.58 0.71 9.38
C THR A 95 -5.21 0.10 9.06
N GLY A 96 -5.18 -1.17 8.66
CA GLY A 96 -3.96 -1.90 8.30
C GLY A 96 -3.28 -2.59 9.48
N PHE A 97 -2.00 -2.92 9.31
CA PHE A 97 -1.20 -3.67 10.27
C PHE A 97 0.14 -2.98 10.54
N SER A 98 0.67 -3.18 11.75
CA SER A 98 2.08 -2.96 12.07
C SER A 98 2.86 -4.28 11.99
N PHE A 99 4.18 -4.20 11.86
CA PHE A 99 5.06 -5.37 11.87
C PHE A 99 6.30 -5.17 12.74
N GLY A 100 6.95 -6.27 13.12
CA GLY A 100 8.17 -6.29 13.91
C GLY A 100 8.84 -7.67 13.89
N PHE A 101 10.09 -7.73 14.34
CA PHE A 101 10.91 -8.94 14.33
C PHE A 101 11.41 -9.32 15.74
N PRO A 102 10.52 -9.55 16.73
CA PRO A 102 10.93 -9.77 18.12
C PRO A 102 11.76 -11.04 18.33
N LEU A 103 11.65 -12.03 17.43
CA LEU A 103 12.42 -13.27 17.50
C LEU A 103 13.91 -13.08 17.16
N ILE A 104 14.26 -12.00 16.45
CA ILE A 104 15.61 -11.78 15.93
C ILE A 104 16.28 -10.71 16.79
N GLU A 105 17.12 -11.15 17.73
CA GLU A 105 17.83 -10.27 18.67
C GLU A 105 16.89 -9.26 19.36
N ASP A 106 15.72 -9.71 19.81
CA ASP A 106 14.70 -8.86 20.44
C ASP A 106 14.28 -7.64 19.59
N GLY A 107 14.34 -7.78 18.26
CA GLY A 107 14.04 -6.72 17.31
C GLY A 107 15.15 -5.67 17.12
N GLN A 108 16.31 -5.82 17.75
CA GLN A 108 17.42 -4.88 17.65
C GLN A 108 18.15 -4.97 16.31
N LEU A 109 18.27 -6.18 15.74
CA LEU A 109 18.95 -6.38 14.46
C LEU A 109 18.15 -5.79 13.28
N ILE A 110 16.82 -5.85 13.36
CA ILE A 110 15.90 -5.35 12.35
C ILE A 110 14.92 -4.37 13.01
N PRO A 111 15.39 -3.16 13.35
CA PRO A 111 14.56 -2.19 14.06
C PRO A 111 13.48 -1.64 13.14
N VAL A 112 12.22 -1.72 13.59
CA VAL A 112 11.08 -1.12 12.89
C VAL A 112 10.70 0.17 13.61
N LYS A 113 10.71 1.30 12.89
CA LYS A 113 10.31 2.62 13.39
C LYS A 113 9.25 3.18 12.48
N GLU A 114 8.12 3.59 13.04
CA GLU A 114 7.00 4.17 12.27
C GLU A 114 6.56 3.28 11.08
N ASN A 115 6.51 1.95 11.30
CA ASN A 115 6.20 0.95 10.27
C ASN A 115 7.17 0.97 9.07
N ARG A 116 8.37 1.51 9.26
CA ARG A 116 9.47 1.50 8.29
C ARG A 116 10.63 0.71 8.85
N VAL A 117 11.34 0.05 7.95
CA VAL A 117 12.54 -0.72 8.25
C VAL A 117 13.61 -0.36 7.22
N ASP A 118 14.85 -0.29 7.67
CA ASP A 118 15.98 -0.08 6.78
C ASP A 118 16.63 -1.42 6.44
N LEU A 119 16.42 -1.86 5.20
CA LEU A 119 16.97 -3.10 4.66
C LEU A 119 17.49 -2.83 3.27
N TYR A 120 18.74 -3.22 3.00
CA TYR A 120 19.28 -3.14 1.66
C TYR A 120 18.46 -4.02 0.72
N LYS A 121 17.92 -3.40 -0.35
CA LYS A 121 16.98 -4.02 -1.31
C LYS A 121 15.75 -4.66 -0.66
N TYR A 122 15.31 -4.16 0.50
CA TYR A 122 14.23 -4.77 1.29
C TYR A 122 14.51 -6.23 1.70
N MET A 123 15.79 -6.59 1.84
CA MET A 123 16.22 -7.95 2.18
C MET A 123 17.21 -7.98 3.34
N TYR A 124 18.31 -7.23 3.25
CA TYR A 124 19.47 -7.44 4.11
C TYR A 124 19.59 -6.37 5.19
N PRO A 125 19.73 -6.74 6.47
CA PRO A 125 20.12 -5.80 7.53
C PRO A 125 21.54 -5.27 7.24
N ALA A 126 21.69 -3.95 7.18
CA ALA A 126 22.96 -3.32 6.83
C ALA A 126 24.11 -3.69 7.79
N GLN A 127 23.76 -3.99 9.05
CA GLN A 127 24.67 -4.39 10.12
C GLN A 127 25.40 -5.71 9.84
N LEU A 128 24.84 -6.57 8.98
CA LEU A 128 25.41 -7.88 8.63
C LEU A 128 26.34 -7.85 7.41
N SER A 129 26.51 -6.69 6.79
CA SER A 129 27.45 -6.51 5.70
C SER A 129 28.89 -6.73 6.18
N PRO A 130 29.76 -7.44 5.43
CA PRO A 130 29.52 -7.97 4.08
C PRO A 130 29.02 -9.42 4.03
N LYS A 131 28.95 -10.13 5.16
CA LYS A 131 28.66 -11.58 5.18
C LYS A 131 27.21 -11.89 4.80
N ASN A 132 26.26 -11.00 5.10
CA ASN A 132 24.86 -11.06 4.67
C ASN A 132 24.19 -12.44 4.88
N THR A 133 24.40 -13.03 6.06
CA THR A 133 23.95 -14.40 6.41
C THR A 133 22.46 -14.50 6.73
N LEU A 134 21.74 -13.38 6.81
CA LEU A 134 20.31 -13.30 7.07
C LEU A 134 19.65 -12.37 6.05
N ALA A 135 18.51 -12.79 5.53
CA ALA A 135 17.67 -11.98 4.66
C ALA A 135 16.20 -12.09 5.05
N VAL A 136 15.48 -10.98 4.94
CA VAL A 136 14.02 -10.95 5.01
C VAL A 136 13.47 -11.10 3.58
N ILE A 137 12.54 -12.03 3.39
CA ILE A 137 11.93 -12.32 2.09
C ILE A 137 10.46 -11.89 2.13
N GLY A 138 10.01 -11.19 1.10
CA GLY A 138 8.62 -10.76 0.96
C GLY A 138 8.23 -9.56 1.81
N LEU A 139 9.17 -8.84 2.41
CA LEU A 139 8.88 -7.57 3.11
C LEU A 139 8.90 -6.39 2.14
N ILE A 140 8.00 -6.41 1.17
CA ILE A 140 7.87 -5.38 0.15
C ILE A 140 6.41 -5.27 -0.32
N GLN A 141 5.99 -4.06 -0.70
CA GLN A 141 4.67 -3.81 -1.29
C GLN A 141 4.84 -3.36 -2.76
N PRO A 142 4.87 -4.31 -3.71
CA PRO A 142 5.10 -3.99 -5.10
C PRO A 142 3.81 -3.54 -5.81
N THR A 143 3.99 -2.92 -6.98
CA THR A 143 2.91 -2.77 -7.97
C THR A 143 2.77 -4.05 -8.79
N GLY A 144 2.18 -5.09 -8.19
CA GLY A 144 2.03 -6.40 -8.80
C GLY A 144 1.95 -7.53 -7.78
N SER A 145 2.18 -8.76 -8.23
CA SER A 145 2.23 -9.93 -7.35
C SER A 145 3.53 -9.94 -6.54
N ILE A 146 3.41 -10.18 -5.23
CA ILE A 146 4.54 -10.36 -4.33
C ILE A 146 5.26 -11.70 -4.56
N MET A 147 4.53 -12.72 -5.00
CA MET A 147 5.05 -14.08 -5.17
C MET A 147 6.29 -14.18 -6.07
N PRO A 148 6.29 -13.64 -7.32
CA PRO A 148 7.48 -13.68 -8.17
C PRO A 148 8.64 -12.83 -7.61
N ILE A 149 8.35 -11.80 -6.82
CA ILE A 149 9.40 -10.98 -6.21
C ILE A 149 10.06 -11.75 -5.07
N SER A 150 9.27 -12.36 -4.19
CA SER A 150 9.78 -13.21 -3.12
C SER A 150 10.59 -14.38 -3.65
N GLU A 151 10.17 -15.00 -4.77
CA GLU A 151 10.94 -16.06 -5.44
C GLU A 151 12.31 -15.55 -5.93
N MET A 152 12.35 -14.39 -6.58
CA MET A 152 13.61 -13.77 -7.02
C MET A 152 14.49 -13.33 -5.85
N GLN A 153 13.91 -12.81 -4.76
CA GLN A 153 14.63 -12.48 -3.53
C GLN A 153 15.29 -13.74 -2.94
N THR A 154 14.56 -14.86 -2.87
CA THR A 154 15.11 -16.15 -2.41
C THR A 154 16.25 -16.63 -3.29
N ARG A 155 16.12 -16.54 -4.62
CA ARG A 155 17.21 -16.92 -5.54
C ARG A 155 18.47 -16.10 -5.34
N VAL A 156 18.34 -14.79 -5.15
CA VAL A 156 19.47 -13.90 -4.86
C VAL A 156 20.13 -14.29 -3.53
N PHE A 157 19.34 -14.56 -2.49
CA PHE A 157 19.85 -14.93 -1.17
C PHE A 157 20.61 -16.26 -1.19
N VAL A 158 20.01 -17.31 -1.77
CA VAL A 158 20.65 -18.63 -1.85
C VAL A 158 21.92 -18.59 -2.68
N ALA A 159 21.93 -17.87 -3.81
CA ALA A 159 23.14 -17.71 -4.62
C ALA A 159 24.26 -16.99 -3.85
N ALA A 160 23.91 -15.97 -3.05
CA ALA A 160 24.90 -15.26 -2.23
C ALA A 160 25.51 -16.16 -1.14
N LEU A 161 24.74 -17.07 -0.55
CA LEU A 161 25.22 -18.03 0.46
C LEU A 161 26.13 -19.13 -0.10
N THR A 162 25.98 -19.48 -1.38
CA THR A 162 26.79 -20.55 -2.01
C THR A 162 28.18 -20.10 -2.44
N VAL A 163 28.47 -18.79 -2.42
CA VAL A 163 29.74 -18.21 -2.89
C VAL A 163 30.57 -17.63 -1.73
N SER A 164 30.03 -17.62 -0.51
CA SER A 164 30.67 -17.18 0.73
C SER A 164 31.24 -18.32 1.56
#